data_AF-A0AAE3LY56-F1
#
_entry.id   AF-A0AAE3LY56-F1
#
_cell.length_a   1.000
_cell.length_b   1.000
_cell.length_c   1.000
_cell.angle_alpha   90.00
_cell.angle_beta   90.00
_cell.angle_gamma   90.00
#
_symmetry.space_group_name_H-M   'P 1'
#
loop_
_entity.id
_entity.type
_entity.pdbx_description
1 polymer ?
#
loop_
_entity_poly.entity_id
_entity_poly.type
_entity_poly.pdbx_seq_one_letter_code
_entity_poly.pdbx_strand_id
1 'polypeptide(L)'
;RGWVPMDNIMIAVAIGQAAGSIVGVGLLTRGYQLGEASYVAINEYSLIVFAALFGWIMWGQTLGAIALIGIGCIIASGSIIALRSAK
;
A
#
# COMPACT_ATOMS: atom_id res chain seq x y z
N ARG A 1 4.38 -18.30 24.28
CA ARG A 1 3.95 -16.97 24.76
C ARG A 1 2.46 -17.07 25.03
N GLY A 2 2.02 -16.82 26.27
CA GLY A 2 0.62 -16.98 26.69
C GLY A 2 -0.28 -15.83 26.23
N TRP A 3 -1.56 -15.88 26.64
CA TRP A 3 -2.50 -14.78 26.43
C TRP A 3 -2.03 -13.56 27.22
N VAL A 4 -1.89 -12.42 26.53
CA VAL A 4 -1.56 -11.14 27.14
C VAL A 4 -2.79 -10.26 27.05
N PRO A 5 -3.31 -9.72 28.17
CA PRO A 5 -4.44 -8.80 28.13
C PRO A 5 -4.10 -7.58 27.27
N MET A 6 -5.08 -7.12 26.50
CA MET A 6 -4.86 -6.07 25.52
C MET A 6 -4.58 -4.74 26.22
N ASP A 7 -3.40 -4.17 25.96
CA ASP A 7 -3.00 -2.88 26.48
C ASP A 7 -3.67 -1.73 25.69
N ASN A 8 -3.79 -0.56 26.31
CA ASN A 8 -4.44 0.61 25.70
C ASN A 8 -3.76 1.03 24.38
N ILE A 9 -2.44 0.84 24.27
CA ILE A 9 -1.68 1.10 23.05
C ILE A 9 -2.08 0.11 21.93
N MET A 10 -2.26 -1.17 22.26
CA MET A 10 -2.70 -2.17 21.28
C MET A 10 -4.10 -1.85 20.73
N ILE A 11 -5.01 -1.42 21.60
CA ILE A 11 -6.36 -1.00 21.20
C ILE A 11 -6.29 0.23 20.29
N ALA A 12 -5.50 1.24 20.67
CA ALA A 12 -5.37 2.46 19.89
C ALA A 12 -4.80 2.19 18.48
N VAL A 13 -3.74 1.36 18.38
CA VAL A 13 -3.16 0.97 17.10
C VAL A 13 -4.13 0.14 16.26
N ALA A 14 -4.88 -0.78 16.88
CA ALA A 14 -5.89 -1.57 16.18
C ALA A 14 -7.03 -0.70 15.61
N ILE A 15 -7.52 0.27 16.39
CA ILE A 15 -8.55 1.21 15.92
C ILE A 15 -8.00 2.09 14.80
N GLY A 16 -6.77 2.61 14.94
CA GLY A 16 -6.11 3.39 13.90
C GLY A 16 -5.95 2.63 12.59
N GLN A 17 -5.53 1.36 12.66
CA GLN A 17 -5.42 0.48 11.49
C GLN A 17 -6.78 0.18 10.86
N ALA A 18 -7.81 -0.10 11.67
CA ALA A 18 -9.16 -0.36 11.17
C ALA A 18 -9.75 0.85 10.44
N ALA A 19 -9.63 2.05 11.03
CA ALA A 19 -10.07 3.29 10.39
C ALA A 19 -9.32 3.54 9.07
N GLY A 20 -7.99 3.37 9.07
CA GLY A 20 -7.17 3.50 7.85
C GLY A 20 -7.56 2.53 6.74
N SER A 21 -7.86 1.27 7.09
CA SER A 21 -8.30 0.24 6.14
C SER A 21 -9.65 0.59 5.50
N ILE A 22 -10.63 1.03 6.31
CA ILE A 22 -11.95 1.44 5.80
C ILE A 22 -11.82 2.59 4.80
N VAL A 23 -11.01 3.61 5.15
CA VAL A 23 -10.76 4.74 4.25
C VAL A 23 -10.04 4.28 2.99
N GLY A 24 -8.99 3.47 3.11
CA GLY A 24 -8.23 2.96 1.98
C GLY A 24 -9.09 2.16 1.00
N VAL A 25 -9.85 1.17 1.49
CA VAL A 25 -10.74 0.34 0.67
C VAL A 25 -11.88 1.17 0.07
N GLY A 26 -12.42 2.13 0.82
CA GLY A 26 -13.45 3.05 0.32
C GLY A 26 -12.95 3.89 -0.85
N LEU A 27 -11.74 4.43 -0.75
CA LEU A 27 -11.09 5.19 -1.84
C LEU A 27 -10.78 4.30 -3.04
N LEU A 28 -10.28 3.08 -2.83
CA LEU A 28 -10.05 2.11 -3.91
C LEU A 28 -11.35 1.82 -4.65
N THR A 29 -12.43 1.52 -3.92
CA THR A 29 -13.74 1.22 -4.50
C THR A 29 -14.27 2.39 -5.33
N ARG A 30 -14.11 3.63 -4.86
CA ARG A 30 -14.43 4.84 -5.64
C ARG A 30 -13.55 4.95 -6.89
N GLY A 31 -12.25 4.65 -6.79
CA GLY A 31 -11.32 4.64 -7.92
C GLY A 31 -11.73 3.65 -9.01
N TYR A 32 -12.15 2.44 -8.65
CA TYR A 32 -12.68 1.44 -9.60
C TYR A 32 -13.95 1.89 -10.31
N GLN A 33 -14.77 2.72 -9.67
CA GLN A 33 -15.99 3.23 -10.27
C GLN A 33 -15.75 4.38 -11.27
N LEU A 34 -14.61 5.08 -11.15
CA LEU A 34 -14.29 6.29 -11.91
C LEU A 34 -13.29 6.06 -13.05
N GLY A 35 -12.42 5.07 -12.94
CA GLY A 35 -11.34 4.79 -13.91
C GLY A 35 -11.55 3.52 -14.72
N GLU A 36 -10.91 3.43 -15.89
CA GLU A 36 -10.79 2.18 -16.63
C GLU A 36 -10.04 1.14 -15.79
N ALA A 37 -10.55 -0.10 -15.75
CA ALA A 37 -10.01 -1.17 -14.90
C ALA A 37 -8.49 -1.39 -15.05
N SER A 38 -7.95 -1.15 -16.25
CA SER A 38 -6.51 -1.25 -16.56
C SER A 38 -5.64 -0.24 -15.80
N TYR A 39 -6.16 0.95 -15.50
CA TYR A 39 -5.44 1.96 -14.72
C TYR A 39 -5.42 1.60 -13.23
N VAL A 40 -6.53 1.07 -12.73
CA VAL A 40 -6.69 0.78 -11.30
C VAL A 40 -5.87 -0.44 -10.87
N ALA A 41 -5.79 -1.47 -11.73
CA ALA A 41 -4.98 -2.67 -11.47
C ALA A 41 -3.49 -2.34 -11.23
N ILE A 42 -2.96 -1.28 -11.85
CA ILE A 42 -1.55 -0.88 -11.68
C ILE A 42 -1.33 -0.12 -10.37
N ASN A 43 -2.35 0.59 -9.90
CA ASN A 43 -2.33 1.22 -8.59
C ASN A 43 -2.33 0.18 -7.45
N GLU A 44 -2.94 -0.99 -7.65
CA GLU A 44 -2.86 -2.09 -6.66
C GLU A 44 -1.41 -2.55 -6.43
N TYR A 45 -0.61 -2.66 -7.50
CA TYR A 45 0.80 -3.02 -7.36
C TYR A 45 1.62 -1.96 -6.64
N SER A 46 1.19 -0.68 -6.64
CA SER A 46 1.85 0.37 -5.86
C SER A 46 1.78 0.11 -4.36
N LEU A 47 0.80 -0.66 -3.88
CA LEU A 47 0.69 -1.08 -2.49
C LEU A 47 1.91 -1.91 -2.04
N ILE A 48 2.56 -2.63 -2.96
CA ILE A 48 3.81 -3.37 -2.68
C ILE A 48 4.94 -2.41 -2.30
N VAL A 49 5.03 -1.25 -2.95
CA VAL A 49 6.04 -0.22 -2.64
C VAL A 49 5.81 0.34 -1.24
N PHE A 50 4.55 0.63 -0.89
CA PHE A 50 4.21 1.08 0.46
C PHE A 50 4.43 0.00 1.52
N ALA A 51 4.09 -1.26 1.22
CA ALA A 51 4.33 -2.39 2.12
C ALA A 51 5.83 -2.58 2.39
N ALA A 52 6.67 -2.46 1.37
CA ALA A 52 8.12 -2.48 1.49
C ALA A 52 8.65 -1.33 2.37
N LEU A 53 8.12 -0.12 2.18
CA LEU A 53 8.46 1.07 2.97
C LEU A 53 8.05 0.94 4.45
N PHE A 54 6.83 0.49 4.73
CA PHE A 54 6.38 0.22 6.10
C PHE A 54 7.13 -0.94 6.73
N GLY A 55 7.45 -1.99 5.96
CA GLY A 55 8.32 -3.09 6.36
C GLY A 55 9.68 -2.60 6.86
N TRP A 56 10.26 -1.66 6.13
CA TRP A 56 11.51 -1.02 6.51
C TRP A 56 11.36 -0.11 7.75
N ILE A 57 10.33 0.74 7.81
CA ILE A 57 10.13 1.68 8.93
C ILE A 57 9.82 0.96 10.25
N MET A 58 8.93 -0.03 10.23
CA MET A 58 8.44 -0.66 11.45
C MET A 58 9.32 -1.81 11.94
N TRP A 59 9.92 -2.57 11.01
CA TRP A 59 10.70 -3.77 11.34
C TRP A 59 12.17 -3.68 10.91
N GLY A 60 12.61 -2.58 10.28
CA GLY A 60 13.99 -2.44 9.79
C GLY A 60 14.32 -3.40 8.64
N GLN A 61 13.30 -4.01 8.00
CA GLN A 61 13.52 -5.04 7.01
C GLN A 61 14.14 -4.45 5.75
N THR A 62 15.32 -4.94 5.39
CA THR A 62 16.01 -4.54 4.16
C THR A 62 15.54 -5.40 2.99
N LEU A 63 15.27 -4.74 1.86
CA LEU A 63 14.92 -5.43 0.62
C LEU A 63 16.19 -5.84 -0.14
N GLY A 64 16.19 -7.06 -0.69
CA GLY A 64 17.25 -7.50 -1.60
C GLY A 64 17.23 -6.72 -2.92
N ALA A 65 18.34 -6.77 -3.65
CA ALA A 65 18.51 -6.03 -4.91
C ALA A 65 17.39 -6.31 -5.94
N ILE A 66 16.93 -7.56 -6.04
CA ILE A 66 15.84 -7.97 -6.95
C ILE A 66 14.53 -7.29 -6.59
N ALA A 67 14.22 -7.17 -5.29
CA ALA A 67 13.00 -6.51 -4.84
C ALA A 67 13.02 -5.00 -5.12
N LEU A 68 14.19 -4.36 -5.01
CA LEU A 68 14.36 -2.95 -5.38
C LEU A 68 14.15 -2.72 -6.89
N ILE A 69 14.64 -3.63 -7.74
CA ILE A 69 14.38 -3.57 -9.19
C ILE A 69 12.88 -3.69 -9.47
N GLY A 70 12.19 -4.65 -8.82
CA GLY A 70 10.74 -4.81 -8.94
C GLY A 70 9.97 -3.55 -8.55
N ILE A 71 10.33 -2.91 -7.43
CA ILE A 71 9.77 -1.62 -6.99
C ILE A 71 10.00 -0.53 -8.05
N GLY A 72 11.21 -0.45 -8.61
CA GLY A 72 11.52 0.48 -9.70
C GLY A 72 10.62 0.29 -10.92
N CYS A 73 10.39 -0.96 -11.34
CA CYS A 73 9.47 -1.27 -12.45
C CYS A 73 8.02 -0.87 -12.16
N ILE A 74 7.53 -1.08 -10.94
CA ILE A 74 6.17 -0.68 -10.53
C ILE A 74 6.03 0.85 -10.61
N ILE A 75 7.00 1.60 -10.05
CA ILE A 75 6.99 3.07 -10.09
C ILE A 75 7.07 3.59 -11.53
N ALA A 76 7.92 3.01 -12.37
CA ALA A 76 8.06 3.40 -13.76
C ALA A 76 6.75 3.17 -14.54
N SER A 77 6.14 2.00 -14.39
CA SER A 77 4.85 1.67 -15.01
C SER A 77 3.76 2.66 -14.60
N GLY A 78 3.61 2.91 -13.29
CA GLY A 78 2.65 3.89 -12.78
C GLY A 78 2.88 5.31 -13.32
N SER A 79 4.14 5.74 -13.41
CA SER A 79 4.51 7.06 -13.92
C SER A 79 4.19 7.24 -15.40
N ILE A 80 4.51 6.24 -16.24
CA ILE A 80 4.20 6.25 -17.68
C ILE A 80 2.70 6.42 -17.91
N ILE A 81 1.90 5.71 -17.11
CA ILE A 81 0.46 5.66 -17.22
C ILE A 81 -0.18 6.97 -16.75
N ALA A 82 0.28 7.51 -15.63
CA ALA A 82 -0.15 8.83 -15.15
C ALA A 82 0.14 9.94 -16.18
N LEU A 83 1.34 9.92 -16.79
CA LEU A 83 1.73 10.89 -17.81
C LEU A 83 0.95 10.72 -19.13
N ARG A 84 0.61 9.47 -19.50
CA ARG A 84 -0.23 9.20 -20.68
C ARG A 84 -1.66 9.68 -20.48
N SER A 85 -2.22 9.54 -19.29
CA SER A 85 -3.60 9.98 -18.99
C SER A 85 -3.76 11.49 -18.89
N ALA A 86 -2.67 12.24 -18.69
CA ALA A 86 -2.69 13.70 -18.62
C ALA A 86 -2.72 14.38 -20.00
N LYS A 87 -2.61 13.61 -21.09
CA LYS A 87 -2.63 14.09 -22.48
C LYS A 87 -3.86 13.55 -23.20
#